data_AF-A0A920HZB6-F1
#
_entry.id   AF-A0A920HZB6-F1
#
_cell.length_a   1.000
_cell.length_b   1.000
_cell.length_c   1.000
_cell.angle_alpha   90.00
_cell.angle_beta   90.00
_cell.angle_gamma   90.00
#
_symmetry.space_group_name_H-M   'P 1'
#
loop_
_entity.id
_entity.type
_entity.pdbx_description
1 polymer ?
#
loop_
_entity_poly.entity_id
_entity_poly.type
_entity_poly.pdbx_seq_one_letter_code
_entity_poly.pdbx_strand_id
1 'polypeptide(L)'
;MVTLRIDNETLRVLNLYHTPKVIRVERFAGAAHTLGSRVDVLNNRISIPAKTKKFNSKKNEIIYFNGPQSVGVGTTPGSAITVESVIGEIKENVSIPTRTIRIPNHPFKTGQKVKLNKRLGANRFDVGNTPLVSEFKVPYSGNDSIDVFIIDKGEDFIGILTSRVGIGSTSDGLYFYSKGSTIRYKFWLILLPN
;
A
#
# COMPACT_ATOMS: atom_id res chain seq x y z
N MET A 1 14.50 -6.92 -0.54
CA MET A 1 14.26 -5.47 -0.54
C MET A 1 15.38 -4.83 -1.34
N VAL A 2 15.12 -3.85 -2.21
CA VAL A 2 16.18 -3.14 -2.96
C VAL A 2 16.49 -1.85 -2.20
N THR A 3 17.78 -1.58 -2.05
CA THR A 3 18.28 -0.38 -1.37
C THR A 3 19.16 0.38 -2.36
N LEU A 4 18.99 1.68 -2.42
CA LEU A 4 19.80 2.59 -3.22
C LEU A 4 20.64 3.46 -2.29
N ARG A 5 21.76 3.98 -2.80
CA ARG A 5 22.58 4.99 -2.16
C ARG A 5 22.69 6.20 -3.07
N ILE A 6 22.53 7.38 -2.49
CA ILE A 6 22.81 8.67 -3.13
C ILE A 6 23.67 9.48 -2.15
N ASP A 7 24.85 9.87 -2.58
CA ASP A 7 25.88 10.50 -1.73
C ASP A 7 26.09 9.70 -0.42
N ASN A 8 25.63 10.23 0.70
CA ASN A 8 25.70 9.62 2.02
C ASN A 8 24.32 9.15 2.56
N GLU A 9 23.24 9.29 1.79
CA GLU A 9 21.90 8.83 2.15
C GLU A 9 21.60 7.44 1.58
N THR A 10 21.00 6.58 2.41
CA THR A 10 20.49 5.27 1.99
C THR A 10 18.97 5.31 1.84
N LEU A 11 18.48 4.80 0.71
CA LEU A 11 17.09 4.88 0.28
C LEU A 11 16.48 3.49 0.12
N ARG A 12 15.22 3.32 0.55
CA ARG A 12 14.46 2.08 0.32
C ARG A 12 13.59 2.23 -0.92
N VAL A 13 13.69 1.32 -1.88
CA VAL A 13 12.78 1.30 -3.04
C VAL A 13 11.39 0.86 -2.60
N LEU A 14 10.37 1.64 -2.94
CA LEU A 14 8.96 1.34 -2.73
C LEU A 14 8.29 0.83 -4.01
N ASN A 15 8.39 1.59 -5.10
CA ASN A 15 7.76 1.25 -6.38
C ASN A 15 8.70 1.54 -7.55
N LEU A 16 8.54 0.75 -8.62
CA LEU A 16 9.17 0.96 -9.91
C LEU A 16 8.08 1.26 -10.93
N TYR A 17 8.12 2.45 -11.52
CA TYR A 17 7.21 2.85 -12.59
C TYR A 17 7.94 2.72 -13.91
N HIS A 18 7.57 1.74 -14.73
CA HIS A 18 8.21 1.50 -16.04
C HIS A 18 7.98 2.66 -17.01
N THR A 19 6.84 3.34 -16.89
CA THR A 19 6.52 4.60 -17.55
C THR A 19 5.96 5.53 -16.46
N PRO A 20 6.53 6.72 -16.21
CA PRO A 20 7.58 7.41 -16.97
C PRO A 20 9.03 7.08 -16.53
N LYS A 21 9.37 5.83 -16.15
CA LYS A 21 10.71 5.42 -15.65
C LYS A 21 11.10 6.08 -14.33
N VAL A 22 10.19 6.09 -13.36
CA VAL A 22 10.41 6.68 -12.03
C VAL A 22 10.59 5.59 -10.98
N ILE A 23 11.52 5.81 -10.05
CA ILE A 23 11.68 4.99 -8.84
C ILE A 23 11.13 5.79 -7.66
N ARG A 24 10.07 5.30 -7.03
CA ARG A 24 9.59 5.87 -5.76
C ARG A 24 10.36 5.25 -4.61
N VAL A 25 10.94 6.10 -3.78
CA VAL A 25 11.77 5.69 -2.64
C VAL A 25 11.22 6.23 -1.33
N GLU A 26 11.52 5.52 -0.24
CA GLU A 26 11.41 6.05 1.11
C GLU A 26 12.78 6.53 1.57
N ARG A 27 12.78 7.76 2.07
CA ARG A 27 13.92 8.47 2.64
C ARG A 27 13.87 8.37 4.16
N PHE A 28 15.04 8.35 4.80
CA PHE A 28 15.13 8.26 6.27
C PHE A 28 15.53 9.60 6.90
N ALA A 29 16.57 10.23 6.36
CA ALA A 29 17.02 11.58 6.66
C ALA A 29 17.96 12.00 5.53
N GLY A 30 17.74 13.16 4.91
CA GLY A 30 18.63 13.61 3.84
C GLY A 30 18.33 15.02 3.35
N ALA A 31 19.38 15.67 2.84
CA ALA A 31 19.34 17.00 2.23
C ALA A 31 18.61 16.98 0.88
N ALA A 32 18.37 18.14 0.28
CA ALA A 32 17.98 18.20 -1.12
C ALA A 32 19.10 17.62 -1.99
N HIS A 33 18.74 16.81 -2.98
CA HIS A 33 19.67 16.26 -3.96
C HIS A 33 19.60 17.08 -5.24
N THR A 34 20.73 17.27 -5.92
CA THR A 34 20.79 18.00 -7.19
C THR A 34 20.46 17.08 -8.35
N LEU A 35 19.84 17.61 -9.41
CA LEU A 35 19.64 16.86 -10.64
C LEU A 35 20.99 16.35 -11.17
N GLY A 36 21.06 15.07 -11.53
CA GLY A 36 22.30 14.42 -11.97
C GLY A 36 23.15 13.78 -10.87
N SER A 37 22.76 13.89 -9.60
CA SER A 37 23.41 13.14 -8.51
C SER A 37 23.44 11.64 -8.81
N ARG A 38 24.58 11.01 -8.52
CA ARG A 38 24.79 9.58 -8.78
C ARG A 38 23.98 8.74 -7.79
N VAL A 39 23.28 7.75 -8.33
CA VAL A 39 22.52 6.76 -7.54
C VAL A 39 23.14 5.39 -7.76
N ASP A 40 23.65 4.78 -6.69
CA ASP A 40 24.22 3.43 -6.72
C ASP A 40 23.21 2.41 -6.17
N VAL A 41 23.09 1.26 -6.84
CA VAL A 41 22.32 0.13 -6.33
C VAL A 41 23.19 -0.66 -5.36
N LEU A 42 22.75 -0.80 -4.11
CA LEU A 42 23.46 -1.60 -3.12
C LEU A 42 23.15 -3.08 -3.28
N ASN A 43 24.15 -3.93 -3.07
CA ASN A 43 23.96 -5.38 -3.14
C ASN A 43 22.90 -5.84 -2.13
N ASN A 44 21.95 -6.63 -2.60
CA ASN A 44 20.83 -7.13 -1.81
C ASN A 44 20.69 -8.66 -1.85
N ARG A 45 21.70 -9.35 -2.38
CA ARG A 45 21.75 -10.81 -2.46
C ARG A 45 23.08 -11.32 -1.93
N ILE A 46 22.99 -12.39 -1.16
CA ILE A 46 24.12 -13.22 -0.78
C ILE A 46 23.82 -14.64 -1.24
N SER A 47 24.85 -15.35 -1.69
CA SER A 47 24.75 -16.77 -2.01
C SER A 47 25.38 -17.55 -0.88
N ILE A 48 24.62 -18.46 -0.27
CA ILE A 48 25.11 -19.33 0.80
C ILE A 48 24.96 -20.77 0.30
N PRO A 49 26.05 -21.53 0.16
CA PRO A 49 25.95 -22.95 -0.15
C PRO A 49 25.27 -23.66 1.03
N ALA A 50 24.13 -24.30 0.78
CA ALA A 50 23.37 -25.01 1.81
C ALA A 50 22.90 -26.37 1.28
N LYS A 51 23.01 -27.42 2.10
CA LYS A 51 22.40 -28.73 1.84
C LYS A 51 21.10 -28.82 2.63
N THR A 52 19.96 -28.73 1.95
CA THR A 52 18.64 -28.81 2.57
C THR A 52 17.73 -29.73 1.79
N LYS A 53 16.66 -30.22 2.42
CA LYS A 53 15.54 -30.82 1.68
C LYS A 53 14.92 -29.75 0.77
N LYS A 54 14.32 -30.16 -0.34
CA LYS A 54 13.61 -29.23 -1.24
C LYS A 54 12.46 -28.60 -0.48
N PHE A 55 12.42 -27.27 -0.45
CA PHE A 55 11.29 -26.50 0.07
C PHE A 55 10.85 -25.50 -1.00
N ASN A 56 9.56 -25.16 -0.99
CA ASN A 56 9.05 -24.12 -1.88
C ASN A 56 9.34 -22.77 -1.24
N SER A 57 10.09 -21.93 -1.96
CA SER A 57 10.38 -20.56 -1.55
C SER A 57 9.81 -19.62 -2.59
N LYS A 58 9.06 -18.62 -2.14
CA LYS A 58 8.57 -17.53 -2.96
C LYS A 58 8.98 -16.21 -2.33
N LYS A 59 9.23 -15.21 -3.17
CA LYS A 59 9.49 -13.86 -2.71
C LYS A 59 8.21 -13.30 -2.09
N ASN A 60 8.34 -12.61 -0.96
CA ASN A 60 7.22 -11.88 -0.37
C ASN A 60 6.67 -10.85 -1.35
N GLU A 61 5.36 -10.89 -1.57
CA GLU A 61 4.63 -9.88 -2.33
C GLU A 61 4.23 -8.74 -1.37
N ILE A 62 4.85 -7.58 -1.58
CA ILE A 62 4.60 -6.36 -0.81
C ILE A 62 4.19 -5.29 -1.80
N ILE A 63 3.06 -4.63 -1.53
CA ILE A 63 2.56 -3.53 -2.34
C ILE A 63 2.49 -2.29 -1.48
N TYR A 64 3.17 -1.24 -1.90
CA TYR A 64 3.19 0.05 -1.22
C TYR A 64 2.20 1.01 -1.86
N PHE A 65 1.56 1.83 -1.02
CA PHE A 65 0.67 2.89 -1.47
C PHE A 65 0.78 4.13 -0.57
N ASN A 66 0.34 5.27 -1.09
CA ASN A 66 0.30 6.55 -0.39
C ASN A 66 -1.15 6.87 -0.05
N GLY A 67 -1.48 7.01 1.25
CA GLY A 67 -2.85 7.19 1.70
C GLY A 67 -3.57 8.35 1.00
N PRO A 68 -3.05 9.59 1.08
CA PRO A 68 -3.65 10.76 0.44
C PRO A 68 -3.86 10.67 -1.07
N GLN A 69 -3.03 9.91 -1.79
CA GLN A 69 -3.13 9.73 -3.24
C GLN A 69 -3.89 8.46 -3.67
N SER A 70 -4.34 7.63 -2.72
CA SER A 70 -4.91 6.30 -3.02
C SER A 70 -6.25 6.03 -2.37
N VAL A 71 -6.60 6.66 -1.25
CA VAL A 71 -7.79 6.30 -0.47
C VAL A 71 -9.01 7.14 -0.88
N GLY A 72 -10.07 6.47 -1.33
CA GLY A 72 -11.37 7.07 -1.64
C GLY A 72 -12.19 7.34 -0.39
N VAL A 73 -11.98 8.53 0.19
CA VAL A 73 -12.71 9.01 1.38
C VAL A 73 -14.11 9.48 0.98
N GLY A 74 -15.12 9.07 1.74
CA GLY A 74 -16.50 9.50 1.53
C GLY A 74 -17.52 8.46 1.96
N THR A 75 -18.74 8.93 2.18
CA THR A 75 -19.85 8.15 2.73
C THR A 75 -20.95 7.86 1.72
N THR A 76 -20.94 8.50 0.55
CA THR A 76 -21.92 8.25 -0.51
C THR A 76 -21.50 7.03 -1.34
N PRO A 77 -22.28 5.92 -1.35
CA PRO A 77 -22.00 4.77 -2.20
C PRO A 77 -22.07 5.13 -3.68
N GLY A 78 -21.18 4.54 -4.49
CA GLY A 78 -21.11 4.80 -5.93
C GLY A 78 -20.54 6.17 -6.32
N SER A 79 -20.22 7.03 -5.35
CA SER A 79 -19.54 8.30 -5.59
C SER A 79 -18.02 8.09 -5.69
N ALA A 80 -17.32 9.14 -6.12
CA ALA A 80 -15.86 9.18 -6.20
C ALA A 80 -15.33 10.56 -5.80
N ILE A 81 -14.08 10.58 -5.34
CA ILE A 81 -13.35 11.82 -5.08
C ILE A 81 -12.27 12.02 -6.14
N THR A 82 -12.00 13.28 -6.48
CA THR A 82 -10.87 13.63 -7.35
C THR A 82 -9.63 13.86 -6.49
N VAL A 83 -8.55 13.18 -6.82
CA VAL A 83 -7.27 13.24 -6.10
C VAL A 83 -6.14 13.51 -7.08
N GLU A 84 -5.24 14.43 -6.75
CA GLU A 84 -4.02 14.64 -7.53
C GLU A 84 -3.01 13.52 -7.24
N SER A 85 -2.75 12.67 -8.23
CA SER A 85 -1.67 11.68 -8.19
C SER A 85 -0.39 12.28 -8.72
N VAL A 86 0.72 12.05 -8.01
CA VAL A 86 2.02 12.59 -8.37
C VAL A 86 3.03 11.46 -8.53
N ILE A 87 3.57 11.30 -9.74
CA ILE A 87 4.59 10.32 -10.09
C ILE A 87 5.73 11.05 -10.81
N GLY A 88 6.84 11.25 -10.10
CA GLY A 88 7.93 12.09 -10.58
C GLY A 88 7.45 13.53 -10.73
N GLU A 89 7.55 14.08 -11.93
CA GLU A 89 7.07 15.44 -12.28
C GLU A 89 5.65 15.43 -12.86
N ILE A 90 5.09 14.26 -13.15
CA ILE A 90 3.74 14.13 -13.71
C ILE A 90 2.71 14.27 -12.59
N LYS A 91 1.75 15.17 -12.82
CA LYS A 91 0.57 15.37 -11.98
C LYS A 91 -0.67 15.03 -12.78
N GLU A 92 -1.51 14.15 -12.25
CA GLU A 92 -2.76 13.74 -12.88
C GLU A 92 -3.90 13.79 -11.86
N ASN A 93 -5.07 14.27 -12.29
CA ASN A 93 -6.28 14.16 -11.48
C ASN A 93 -6.90 12.80 -11.72
N VAL A 94 -6.93 11.96 -10.69
CA VAL A 94 -7.53 10.63 -10.72
C VAL A 94 -8.83 10.61 -9.92
N SER A 95 -9.83 9.93 -10.46
CA SER A 95 -11.07 9.64 -9.75
C SER A 95 -10.89 8.37 -8.92
N ILE A 96 -11.10 8.46 -7.61
CA ILE A 96 -11.02 7.33 -6.68
C ILE A 96 -12.39 7.10 -6.07
N PRO A 97 -13.07 5.99 -6.40
CA PRO A 97 -14.39 5.66 -5.84
C PRO A 97 -14.35 5.57 -4.32
N THR A 98 -15.42 5.97 -3.66
CA THR A 98 -15.55 5.83 -2.20
C THR A 98 -15.44 4.35 -1.80
N ARG A 99 -14.98 4.08 -0.57
CA ARG A 99 -14.77 2.71 -0.05
C ARG A 99 -13.73 1.90 -0.84
N THR A 100 -12.76 2.58 -1.47
CA THR A 100 -11.67 1.93 -2.20
C THR A 100 -10.30 2.47 -1.84
N ILE A 101 -9.29 1.65 -2.08
CA ILE A 101 -7.89 2.05 -2.13
C ILE A 101 -7.41 1.75 -3.55
N ARG A 102 -6.94 2.79 -4.26
CA ARG A 102 -6.34 2.68 -5.58
C ARG A 102 -4.97 2.01 -5.48
N ILE A 103 -4.83 0.86 -6.12
CA ILE A 103 -3.58 0.14 -6.31
C ILE A 103 -3.57 -0.33 -7.77
N PRO A 104 -2.94 0.43 -8.68
CA PRO A 104 -2.99 0.11 -10.10
C PRO A 104 -2.45 -1.29 -10.40
N ASN A 105 -3.19 -2.06 -11.20
CA ASN A 105 -2.88 -3.44 -11.59
C ASN A 105 -2.47 -4.35 -10.41
N HIS A 106 -3.34 -4.45 -9.40
CA HIS A 106 -3.04 -5.27 -8.23
C HIS A 106 -3.26 -6.77 -8.48
N PRO A 107 -2.48 -7.67 -7.84
CA PRO A 107 -2.66 -9.12 -7.96
C PRO A 107 -3.75 -9.67 -7.02
N PHE A 108 -4.32 -8.84 -6.15
CA PHE A 108 -5.21 -9.32 -5.09
C PHE A 108 -6.53 -9.88 -5.61
N LYS A 109 -7.12 -10.79 -4.84
CA LYS A 109 -8.43 -11.41 -5.12
C LYS A 109 -9.39 -11.25 -3.95
N THR A 110 -10.69 -11.21 -4.26
CA THR A 110 -11.73 -11.15 -3.22
C THR A 110 -11.62 -12.32 -2.24
N GLY A 111 -11.67 -12.03 -0.94
CA GLY A 111 -11.53 -13.03 0.12
C GLY A 111 -10.09 -13.28 0.57
N GLN A 112 -9.10 -12.71 -0.11
CA GLN A 112 -7.70 -12.89 0.24
C GLN A 112 -7.37 -12.13 1.53
N LYS A 113 -6.77 -12.83 2.49
CA LYS A 113 -6.28 -12.25 3.73
C LYS A 113 -4.90 -11.62 3.51
N VAL A 114 -4.75 -10.35 3.82
CA VAL A 114 -3.49 -9.61 3.70
C VAL A 114 -3.22 -8.83 4.98
N LYS A 115 -1.95 -8.50 5.23
CA LYS A 115 -1.56 -7.64 6.35
C LYS A 115 -1.44 -6.21 5.86
N LEU A 116 -2.34 -5.33 6.32
CA LEU A 116 -2.18 -3.89 6.20
C LEU A 116 -1.18 -3.42 7.25
N ASN A 117 -0.13 -2.72 6.84
CA ASN A 117 0.84 -2.13 7.74
C ASN A 117 1.04 -0.64 7.41
N LYS A 118 1.05 0.17 8.47
CA LYS A 118 1.52 1.56 8.42
C LYS A 118 2.94 1.62 8.96
N ARG A 119 3.75 2.56 8.48
CA ARG A 119 5.03 2.87 9.13
C ARG A 119 4.79 3.61 10.46
N LEU A 120 5.72 3.46 11.41
CA LEU A 120 5.71 4.24 12.64
C LEU A 120 5.63 5.74 12.33
N GLY A 121 4.79 6.47 13.07
CA GLY A 121 4.49 7.88 12.83
C GLY A 121 3.43 8.17 11.76
N ALA A 122 3.03 7.18 10.94
CA ALA A 122 1.90 7.34 10.03
C ALA A 122 0.56 7.35 10.79
N ASN A 123 -0.39 8.13 10.27
CA ASN A 123 -1.76 8.15 10.77
C ASN A 123 -2.47 6.82 10.47
N ARG A 124 -3.39 6.44 11.36
CA ARG A 124 -4.35 5.35 11.09
C ARG A 124 -5.47 5.87 10.17
N PHE A 125 -6.20 4.95 9.55
CA PHE A 125 -7.40 5.29 8.79
C PHE A 125 -8.62 5.20 9.68
N ASP A 126 -9.46 6.24 9.65
CA ASP A 126 -10.78 6.27 10.24
C ASP A 126 -11.75 5.58 9.29
N VAL A 127 -12.44 4.56 9.79
CA VAL A 127 -13.26 3.67 8.97
C VAL A 127 -14.58 3.32 9.66
N GLY A 128 -15.57 2.93 8.87
CA GLY A 128 -16.85 2.44 9.37
C GLY A 128 -17.50 1.45 8.42
N ASN A 129 -18.39 0.62 8.94
CA ASN A 129 -19.23 -0.27 8.13
C ASN A 129 -20.44 0.48 7.56
N THR A 130 -20.85 1.57 8.19
CA THR A 130 -21.95 2.44 7.76
C THR A 130 -21.44 3.79 7.25
N PRO A 131 -22.24 4.49 6.42
CA PRO A 131 -21.92 5.84 5.94
C PRO A 131 -22.21 6.95 6.98
N LEU A 132 -22.63 6.60 8.20
CA LEU A 132 -23.15 7.56 9.17
C LEU A 132 -22.06 8.12 10.09
N VAL A 133 -21.13 7.28 10.52
CA VAL A 133 -20.10 7.65 11.50
C VAL A 133 -18.83 6.84 11.28
N SER A 134 -17.68 7.45 11.61
CA SER A 134 -16.44 6.68 11.78
C SER A 134 -16.56 5.81 13.01
N GLU A 135 -16.54 4.49 12.83
CA GLU A 135 -16.77 3.53 13.91
C GLU A 135 -15.46 3.14 14.61
N PHE A 136 -14.36 2.99 13.86
CA PHE A 136 -13.07 2.57 14.40
C PHE A 136 -11.89 3.02 13.52
N LYS A 137 -10.67 2.75 13.99
CA LYS A 137 -9.43 3.03 13.25
C LYS A 137 -8.69 1.75 12.87
N VAL A 138 -8.10 1.73 11.68
CA VAL A 138 -7.22 0.65 11.21
C VAL A 138 -5.82 1.17 10.85
N PRO A 139 -4.74 0.48 11.28
CA PRO A 139 -4.68 -0.59 12.27
C PRO A 139 -5.19 -0.17 13.67
N TYR A 140 -5.46 -1.12 14.57
CA TYR A 140 -5.93 -0.82 15.93
C TYR A 140 -4.89 -0.07 16.78
N SER A 141 -5.32 0.51 17.90
CA SER A 141 -4.42 1.25 18.80
C SER A 141 -3.28 0.35 19.29
N GLY A 142 -2.09 0.95 19.49
CA GLY A 142 -0.87 0.23 19.89
C GLY A 142 -0.27 -0.67 18.80
N ASN A 143 -0.89 -0.78 17.62
CA ASN A 143 -0.42 -1.63 16.54
C ASN A 143 -0.13 -0.84 15.26
N ASP A 144 0.94 -1.23 14.56
CA ASP A 144 1.27 -0.72 13.23
C ASP A 144 0.75 -1.62 12.10
N SER A 145 0.13 -2.75 12.42
CA SER A 145 -0.45 -3.64 11.42
C SER A 145 -1.73 -4.31 11.89
N ILE A 146 -2.57 -4.68 10.92
CA ILE A 146 -3.79 -5.45 11.11
C ILE A 146 -3.98 -6.39 9.91
N ASP A 147 -4.57 -7.54 10.16
CA ASP A 147 -5.01 -8.42 9.08
C ASP A 147 -6.36 -7.93 8.53
N VAL A 148 -6.47 -7.83 7.21
CA VAL A 148 -7.70 -7.44 6.50
C VAL A 148 -7.99 -8.41 5.37
N PHE A 149 -9.23 -8.41 4.90
CA PHE A 149 -9.67 -9.16 3.73
C PHE A 149 -9.87 -8.21 2.56
N ILE A 150 -9.40 -8.61 1.39
CA ILE A 150 -9.52 -7.83 0.15
C ILE A 150 -10.88 -8.09 -0.52
N ILE A 151 -11.48 -7.05 -1.05
CA ILE A 151 -12.51 -7.11 -2.09
C ILE A 151 -11.87 -6.58 -3.37
N ASP A 152 -11.78 -7.41 -4.40
CA ASP A 152 -11.36 -6.99 -5.73
C ASP A 152 -12.48 -6.13 -6.36
N LYS A 153 -12.17 -4.87 -6.69
CA LYS A 153 -13.10 -3.91 -7.29
C LYS A 153 -12.65 -3.49 -8.69
N GLY A 154 -11.98 -4.40 -9.39
CA GLY A 154 -11.43 -4.17 -10.72
C GLY A 154 -9.91 -4.03 -10.69
N GLU A 155 -9.33 -3.75 -11.85
CA GLU A 155 -7.87 -3.81 -12.06
C GLU A 155 -7.06 -2.92 -11.11
N ASP A 156 -7.60 -1.75 -10.79
CA ASP A 156 -6.88 -0.69 -10.10
C ASP A 156 -7.36 -0.41 -8.67
N PHE A 157 -8.40 -1.09 -8.18
CA PHE A 157 -9.06 -0.72 -6.93
C PHE A 157 -9.38 -1.93 -6.06
N ILE A 158 -9.08 -1.80 -4.77
CA ILE A 158 -9.49 -2.76 -3.76
C ILE A 158 -10.42 -2.11 -2.73
N GLY A 159 -11.37 -2.88 -2.21
CA GLY A 159 -11.99 -2.65 -0.91
C GLY A 159 -11.27 -3.45 0.18
N ILE A 160 -11.46 -3.05 1.44
CA ILE A 160 -10.96 -3.82 2.60
C ILE A 160 -12.06 -4.06 3.62
N LEU A 161 -11.93 -5.16 4.35
CA LEU A 161 -12.74 -5.54 5.51
C LEU A 161 -11.86 -6.03 6.65
N THR A 162 -12.29 -5.83 7.90
CA THR A 162 -11.64 -6.42 9.09
C THR A 162 -12.19 -7.80 9.47
N SER A 163 -13.29 -8.23 8.85
CA SER A 163 -13.88 -9.56 9.00
C SER A 163 -14.21 -10.15 7.62
N ARG A 164 -14.21 -11.48 7.52
CA ARG A 164 -14.57 -12.19 6.28
C ARG A 164 -16.08 -12.27 6.06
N VAL A 165 -16.88 -12.01 7.08
CA VAL A 165 -18.34 -12.13 7.04
C VAL A 165 -18.92 -11.14 6.03
N GLY A 166 -19.82 -11.62 5.15
CA GLY A 166 -20.53 -10.79 4.18
C GLY A 166 -19.71 -10.35 2.96
N ILE A 167 -18.50 -10.87 2.78
CA ILE A 167 -17.63 -10.48 1.65
C ILE A 167 -18.24 -10.92 0.32
N GLY A 168 -18.47 -9.95 -0.58
CA GLY A 168 -19.06 -10.22 -1.90
C GLY A 168 -20.57 -10.51 -1.90
N SER A 169 -21.25 -10.37 -0.75
CA SER A 169 -22.71 -10.51 -0.65
C SER A 169 -23.39 -9.27 -0.07
N THR A 170 -23.06 -8.91 1.17
CA THR A 170 -23.70 -7.80 1.90
C THR A 170 -22.76 -6.63 2.17
N SER A 171 -21.47 -6.76 1.83
CA SER A 171 -20.47 -5.74 2.11
C SER A 171 -19.60 -5.42 0.90
N ASP A 172 -19.62 -4.15 0.48
CA ASP A 172 -18.71 -3.59 -0.53
C ASP A 172 -17.45 -2.96 0.10
N GLY A 173 -17.07 -3.34 1.32
CA GLY A 173 -15.88 -2.82 1.98
C GLY A 173 -16.16 -1.64 2.92
N LEU A 174 -15.17 -1.28 3.72
CA LEU A 174 -15.28 -0.20 4.69
C LEU A 174 -15.38 1.18 4.03
N TYR A 175 -16.18 2.06 4.64
CA TYR A 175 -16.12 3.50 4.38
C TYR A 175 -14.84 4.06 4.98
N PHE A 176 -14.21 4.97 4.25
CA PHE A 176 -13.07 5.74 4.75
C PHE A 176 -13.51 7.15 5.09
N TYR A 177 -13.23 7.58 6.32
CA TYR A 177 -13.45 8.93 6.83
C TYR A 177 -12.16 9.73 6.90
N SER A 178 -11.00 9.08 6.74
CA SER A 178 -9.71 9.75 6.62
C SER A 178 -8.80 9.06 5.62
N LYS A 179 -7.88 9.85 5.05
CA LYS A 179 -6.92 9.41 4.02
C LYS A 179 -5.56 9.00 4.57
N GLY A 180 -5.43 8.87 5.90
CA GLY A 180 -4.15 8.59 6.55
C GLY A 180 -3.16 9.75 6.43
N SER A 181 -1.91 9.45 6.04
CA SER A 181 -0.80 10.41 5.95
C SER A 181 0.07 10.14 4.72
N THR A 182 0.96 11.05 4.36
CA THR A 182 1.90 10.85 3.24
C THR A 182 2.98 9.81 3.54
N ILE A 183 3.08 9.37 4.80
CA ILE A 183 3.99 8.31 5.24
C ILE A 183 3.54 6.95 4.67
N ARG A 184 4.51 6.07 4.41
CA ARG A 184 4.34 4.78 3.76
C ARG A 184 3.31 3.85 4.43
N TYR A 185 2.39 3.32 3.62
CA TYR A 185 1.59 2.14 3.91
C TYR A 185 1.97 0.97 3.00
N LYS A 186 1.71 -0.26 3.44
CA LYS A 186 1.92 -1.45 2.63
C LYS A 186 0.88 -2.52 2.90
N PHE A 187 0.54 -3.28 1.88
CA PHE A 187 -0.07 -4.59 1.99
C PHE A 187 1.02 -5.65 1.85
N TRP A 188 0.98 -6.64 2.72
CA TRP A 188 1.81 -7.83 2.64
C TRP A 188 0.92 -9.06 2.52
N LEU A 189 1.15 -9.85 1.47
CA LEU A 189 0.39 -11.08 1.30
C LEU A 189 0.82 -12.11 2.35
N ILE A 190 -0.16 -12.62 3.11
CA ILE A 190 0.07 -13.73 4.03
C ILE A 190 -0.11 -15.01 3.23
N LEU A 191 0.99 -15.66 2.88
CA LEU A 191 0.93 -17.03 2.37
C LEU A 191 0.58 -17.94 3.56
N LEU A 192 -0.63 -18.49 3.59
CA LEU A 192 -0.94 -19.55 4.54
C LEU A 192 -0.13 -20.79 4.13
N PRO A 193 0.53 -21.48 5.08
CA PRO A 193 1.06 -22.80 4.80
C PRO A 193 -0.11 -23.71 4.41
N ASN A 194 0.05 -24.43 3.30
CA ASN A 194 -0.85 -25.51 2.90
C ASN A 194 -0.77 -26.67 3.89
#